data_AF-A0A6G0JBV5-F1
#
_entry.id   AF-A0A6G0JBV5-F1
#
_cell.length_a   1.000
_cell.length_b   1.000
_cell.length_c   1.000
_cell.angle_alpha   90.00
_cell.angle_beta   90.00
_cell.angle_gamma   90.00
#
_symmetry.space_group_name_H-M   'P 1'
#
loop_
_entity.id
_entity.type
_entity.pdbx_description
1 polymer ?
#
loop_
_entity_poly.entity_id
_entity_poly.type
_entity_poly.pdbx_seq_one_letter_code
_entity_poly.pdbx_strand_id
1 'polypeptide(L)'
;MLREGKSKTPASVVEADDDYTQQQVPTQQQSPTQQQSPSTKAGRGCHLTGAYKKGTDISKCSSIVVDSLTVPAGVTLDLSLAKTGATIEFVGTTTFGPQKWEGPLVRVSGSDLTVKGSGILDGQGSWYWKQGQSITRPLFFKLQNVIGSTV
;
A
#
# COMPACT_ATOMS: atom_id res chain seq x y z
N MET A 1 48.98 49.63 -12.92
CA MET A 1 49.86 49.07 -13.97
C MET A 1 49.88 47.56 -13.75
N LEU A 2 49.62 46.63 -14.66
CA LEU A 2 49.26 46.60 -16.08
C LEU A 2 48.52 45.26 -16.31
N ARG A 3 47.59 45.23 -17.27
CA ARG A 3 46.96 44.02 -17.84
C ARG A 3 47.99 43.20 -18.63
N GLU A 4 47.75 41.89 -18.79
CA GLU A 4 47.94 41.05 -20.00
C GLU A 4 47.64 39.59 -19.59
N GLY A 5 46.79 38.77 -20.22
CA GLY A 5 46.28 38.79 -21.59
C GLY A 5 47.19 37.98 -22.51
N LYS A 6 46.96 36.66 -22.67
CA LYS A 6 47.50 35.95 -23.84
C LYS A 6 46.58 34.82 -24.30
N SER A 7 45.87 35.15 -25.37
CA SER A 7 45.21 34.28 -26.32
C SER A 7 46.23 33.45 -27.10
N LYS A 8 45.90 32.18 -27.41
CA LYS A 8 46.33 31.51 -28.64
C LYS A 8 45.50 30.26 -28.94
N THR A 9 44.62 30.39 -29.93
CA THR A 9 44.25 29.32 -30.88
C THR A 9 44.78 29.77 -32.25
N PRO A 10 45.20 28.86 -33.15
CA PRO A 10 44.35 28.49 -34.29
C PRO A 10 44.43 26.97 -34.64
N ALA A 11 43.33 26.32 -35.05
CA ALA A 11 42.86 26.01 -36.43
C ALA A 11 43.75 24.96 -37.15
N SER A 12 43.27 23.91 -37.86
CA SER A 12 42.11 23.72 -38.75
C SER A 12 41.80 22.21 -38.95
N VAL A 13 40.54 21.76 -39.01
CA VAL A 13 39.60 21.53 -40.16
C VAL A 13 39.88 20.27 -41.02
N VAL A 14 38.90 19.36 -41.13
CA VAL A 14 38.23 18.80 -42.34
C VAL A 14 37.16 17.76 -41.89
N GLU A 15 35.84 18.06 -41.95
CA GLU A 15 34.83 17.82 -43.03
C GLU A 15 34.39 16.34 -43.14
N ALA A 16 33.15 16.00 -42.73
CA ALA A 16 31.89 15.89 -43.52
C ALA A 16 31.71 14.43 -44.04
N ASP A 17 30.57 13.75 -44.10
CA ASP A 17 29.14 14.06 -44.23
C ASP A 17 28.35 12.85 -43.65
N ASP A 18 27.11 13.06 -43.19
CA ASP A 18 25.93 12.26 -43.57
C ASP A 18 24.68 12.77 -42.83
N ASP A 19 23.90 13.52 -43.59
CA ASP A 19 22.44 13.65 -43.61
C ASP A 19 21.63 12.92 -42.53
N TYR A 20 20.76 13.62 -41.80
CA TYR A 20 19.38 13.18 -41.47
C TYR A 20 18.57 14.35 -40.88
N THR A 21 17.77 14.96 -41.76
CA THR A 21 16.46 15.59 -41.60
C THR A 21 15.87 15.87 -40.19
N GLN A 22 15.38 17.10 -40.02
CA GLN A 22 14.43 17.51 -38.97
C GLN A 22 13.14 16.68 -38.97
N GLN A 23 12.69 16.29 -37.77
CA GLN A 23 11.28 16.02 -37.48
C GLN A 23 10.97 16.27 -35.98
N GLN A 24 9.78 16.79 -35.76
CA GLN A 24 9.24 17.39 -34.55
C GLN A 24 9.16 16.39 -33.37
N VAL A 25 9.53 16.84 -32.17
CA VAL A 25 9.26 16.14 -30.91
C VAL A 25 7.81 16.45 -30.49
N PRO A 26 6.89 15.47 -30.42
CA PRO A 26 5.57 15.70 -29.85
C PRO A 26 5.66 15.64 -28.32
N THR A 27 5.27 16.72 -27.66
CA THR A 27 4.99 16.79 -26.22
C THR A 27 3.93 15.77 -25.84
N GLN A 28 4.33 14.70 -25.15
CA GLN A 28 3.41 13.74 -24.54
C GLN A 28 2.88 14.32 -23.22
N GLN A 29 1.64 14.81 -23.28
CA GLN A 29 0.81 15.13 -22.12
C GLN A 29 0.27 13.82 -21.53
N GLN A 30 0.84 13.34 -20.43
CA GLN A 30 0.29 12.19 -19.71
C GLN A 30 -0.76 12.66 -18.70
N SER A 31 -2.03 12.52 -19.10
CA SER A 31 -3.19 12.44 -18.21
C SER A 31 -3.16 11.14 -17.40
N PRO A 32 -3.76 11.08 -16.19
CA PRO A 32 -3.60 9.94 -15.29
C PRO A 32 -4.31 8.69 -15.81
N THR A 33 -3.57 7.60 -15.88
CA THR A 33 -3.98 6.27 -16.32
C THR A 33 -5.15 5.76 -15.46
N GLN A 34 -6.33 5.67 -16.06
CA GLN A 34 -7.41 4.84 -15.56
C GLN A 34 -6.97 3.37 -15.63
N GLN A 35 -6.70 2.74 -14.49
CA GLN A 35 -6.53 1.29 -14.43
C GLN A 35 -7.90 0.62 -14.55
N GLN A 36 -8.22 0.19 -15.77
CA GLN A 36 -9.30 -0.76 -16.04
C GLN A 36 -8.79 -2.17 -15.75
N SER A 37 -9.35 -2.82 -14.73
CA SER A 37 -9.24 -4.27 -14.53
C SER A 37 -10.23 -5.00 -15.45
N PRO A 38 -9.85 -6.11 -16.10
CA PRO A 38 -10.76 -6.87 -16.96
C PRO A 38 -11.92 -7.46 -16.15
N SER A 39 -13.14 -7.19 -16.62
CA SER A 39 -14.38 -7.71 -16.06
C SER A 39 -14.67 -9.13 -16.56
N THR A 40 -14.42 -10.12 -15.71
CA THR A 40 -15.03 -11.45 -15.83
C THR A 40 -15.98 -11.62 -14.65
N LYS A 41 -17.18 -12.13 -14.90
CA LYS A 41 -18.24 -12.33 -13.90
C LYS A 41 -17.84 -13.48 -12.94
N ALA A 42 -16.90 -13.19 -12.06
CA ALA A 42 -16.41 -13.94 -10.91
C ALA A 42 -16.40 -12.94 -9.74
N GLY A 43 -16.67 -13.38 -8.51
CA GLY A 43 -16.84 -12.47 -7.38
C GLY A 43 -15.69 -11.46 -7.27
N ARG A 44 -16.03 -10.16 -7.15
CA ARG A 44 -15.04 -9.07 -7.16
C ARG A 44 -13.99 -9.34 -6.07
N GLY A 45 -12.74 -9.56 -6.47
CA GLY A 45 -11.62 -9.57 -5.53
C GLY A 45 -11.32 -8.14 -5.08
N CYS A 46 -10.91 -7.97 -3.83
CA CYS A 46 -10.51 -6.70 -3.26
C CYS A 46 -9.06 -6.79 -2.81
N HIS A 47 -8.22 -5.87 -3.29
CA HIS A 47 -6.81 -5.78 -2.93
C HIS A 47 -6.63 -4.50 -2.12
N LEU A 48 -6.35 -4.65 -0.83
CA LEU A 48 -6.16 -3.58 0.12
C LEU A 48 -4.66 -3.32 0.28
N THR A 49 -4.18 -2.17 -0.17
CA THR A 49 -2.77 -1.76 -0.05
C THR A 49 -2.64 -0.26 0.25
N GLY A 50 -1.44 0.18 0.63
CA GLY A 50 -1.17 1.57 0.99
C GLY A 50 -1.79 1.96 2.34
N ALA A 51 -2.34 3.15 2.46
CA ALA A 51 -2.95 3.63 3.70
C ALA A 51 -4.41 3.14 3.84
N TYR A 52 -4.73 2.46 4.94
CA TYR A 52 -6.08 2.01 5.23
C TYR A 52 -7.01 3.19 5.51
N LYS A 53 -8.19 3.14 4.88
CA LYS A 53 -9.28 4.08 5.14
C LYS A 53 -10.33 3.38 5.99
N LYS A 54 -10.63 3.95 7.15
CA LYS A 54 -11.72 3.46 8.01
C LYS A 54 -13.03 3.46 7.21
N GLY A 55 -13.78 2.36 7.29
CA GLY A 55 -15.04 2.20 6.55
C GLY A 55 -14.88 1.73 5.11
N THR A 56 -13.71 1.22 4.73
CA THR A 56 -13.52 0.54 3.42
C THR A 56 -14.56 -0.57 3.27
N ASP A 57 -15.38 -0.49 2.21
CA ASP A 57 -16.44 -1.47 1.95
C ASP A 57 -15.85 -2.73 1.30
N ILE A 58 -15.93 -3.84 2.04
CA ILE A 58 -15.52 -5.18 1.58
C ILE A 58 -16.70 -6.16 1.46
N SER A 59 -17.94 -5.68 1.63
CA SER A 59 -19.16 -6.50 1.69
C SER A 59 -19.46 -7.30 0.43
N LYS A 60 -18.91 -6.86 -0.69
CA LYS A 60 -19.09 -7.48 -2.00
C LYS A 60 -17.89 -8.35 -2.41
N CYS A 61 -16.84 -8.40 -1.60
CA CYS A 61 -15.60 -9.08 -1.92
C CYS A 61 -15.67 -10.55 -1.51
N SER A 62 -15.48 -11.47 -2.45
CA SER A 62 -15.34 -12.91 -2.14
C SER A 62 -13.89 -13.30 -1.85
N SER A 63 -12.94 -12.50 -2.31
CA SER A 63 -11.52 -12.62 -1.98
C SER A 63 -11.01 -11.24 -1.57
N ILE A 64 -10.32 -11.18 -0.44
CA ILE A 64 -9.75 -9.96 0.13
C ILE A 64 -8.27 -10.24 0.37
N VAL A 65 -7.40 -9.56 -0.36
CA VAL A 65 -5.96 -9.62 -0.13
C VAL A 65 -5.55 -8.35 0.60
N VAL A 66 -4.98 -8.50 1.78
CA VAL A 66 -4.40 -7.41 2.57
C VAL A 66 -2.89 -7.44 2.33
N ASP A 67 -2.40 -6.47 1.56
CA ASP A 67 -1.01 -6.43 1.09
C ASP A 67 -0.30 -5.19 1.59
N SER A 68 0.61 -5.41 2.53
CA SER A 68 1.54 -4.39 3.03
C SER A 68 0.84 -3.09 3.46
N LEU A 69 -0.33 -3.24 4.10
CA LEU A 69 -1.24 -2.15 4.42
C LEU A 69 -0.75 -1.36 5.65
N THR A 70 -0.84 -0.03 5.61
CA THR A 70 -0.58 0.83 6.76
C THR A 70 -1.90 1.27 7.39
N VAL A 71 -2.16 0.80 8.61
CA VAL A 71 -3.36 1.17 9.38
C VAL A 71 -3.04 2.38 10.25
N PRO A 72 -3.78 3.50 10.13
CA PRO A 72 -3.53 4.69 10.94
C PRO A 72 -3.64 4.44 12.46
N ALA A 73 -2.99 5.31 13.23
CA ALA A 73 -3.06 5.27 14.69
C ALA A 73 -4.52 5.40 15.18
N GLY A 74 -4.91 4.57 16.16
CA GLY A 74 -6.26 4.59 16.72
C GLY A 74 -7.36 4.06 15.81
N VAL A 75 -6.99 3.43 14.68
CA VAL A 75 -7.93 2.85 13.72
C VAL A 75 -7.83 1.33 13.75
N THR A 76 -8.99 0.67 13.74
CA THR A 76 -9.10 -0.78 13.58
C THR A 76 -9.14 -1.11 12.08
N LEU A 77 -8.33 -2.08 11.65
CA LEU A 77 -8.56 -2.79 10.40
C LEU A 77 -9.81 -3.66 10.57
N ASP A 78 -10.94 -3.15 10.07
CA ASP A 78 -12.23 -3.79 10.24
C ASP A 78 -12.56 -4.70 9.06
N LEU A 79 -12.52 -6.01 9.31
CA LEU A 79 -12.86 -7.05 8.35
C LEU A 79 -14.24 -7.65 8.64
N SER A 80 -15.03 -7.08 9.56
CA SER A 80 -16.35 -7.61 9.95
C SER A 80 -17.39 -7.56 8.84
N LEU A 81 -17.16 -6.73 7.82
CA LEU A 81 -18.05 -6.60 6.69
C LEU A 81 -17.70 -7.57 5.57
N ALA A 82 -16.75 -8.49 5.77
CA ALA A 82 -16.42 -9.49 4.76
C ALA A 82 -17.67 -10.30 4.39
N LYS A 83 -17.83 -10.59 3.11
CA LYS A 83 -18.92 -11.44 2.62
C LYS A 83 -18.82 -12.83 3.27
N THR A 84 -19.94 -13.44 3.61
CA THR A 84 -19.98 -14.87 4.00
C THR A 84 -19.27 -15.73 2.95
N GLY A 85 -18.44 -16.67 3.39
CA GLY A 85 -17.65 -17.50 2.47
C GLY A 85 -16.38 -16.82 1.93
N ALA A 86 -16.07 -15.59 2.34
CA ALA A 86 -14.92 -14.86 1.81
C ALA A 86 -13.59 -15.45 2.29
N THR A 87 -12.61 -15.43 1.39
CA THR A 87 -11.21 -15.67 1.73
C THR A 87 -10.52 -14.34 2.00
N ILE A 88 -9.84 -14.24 3.15
CA ILE A 88 -9.02 -13.10 3.54
C ILE A 88 -7.57 -13.59 3.61
N GLU A 89 -6.69 -12.98 2.85
CA GLU A 89 -5.28 -13.36 2.77
C GLU A 89 -4.37 -12.19 3.13
N PHE A 90 -3.58 -12.34 4.19
CA PHE A 90 -2.57 -11.37 4.58
C PHE A 90 -1.22 -11.70 3.93
N VAL A 91 -0.66 -10.73 3.22
CA VAL A 91 0.66 -10.81 2.58
C VAL A 91 1.49 -9.56 2.90
N GLY A 92 2.82 -9.69 2.76
CA GLY A 92 3.74 -8.61 3.09
C GLY A 92 3.68 -8.22 4.57
N THR A 93 3.88 -6.94 4.89
CA THR A 93 3.86 -6.44 6.29
C THR A 93 2.77 -5.38 6.47
N THR A 94 1.72 -5.72 7.19
CA THR A 94 0.71 -4.75 7.61
C THR A 94 1.15 -4.08 8.91
N THR A 95 1.31 -2.76 8.90
CA THR A 95 1.80 -2.00 10.06
C THR A 95 0.69 -1.16 10.68
N PHE A 96 0.64 -1.10 12.01
CA PHE A 96 -0.34 -0.30 12.76
C PHE A 96 0.33 0.91 13.42
N GLY A 97 -0.28 2.09 13.25
CA GLY A 97 0.16 3.31 13.91
C GLY A 97 0.01 3.20 15.45
N PRO A 98 1.03 3.60 16.23
CA PRO A 98 0.99 3.46 17.68
C PRO A 98 0.10 4.53 18.30
N GLN A 99 -0.77 4.14 19.23
CA GLN A 99 -1.61 5.02 20.03
C GLN A 99 -1.96 4.35 21.35
N LYS A 100 -2.14 5.10 22.44
CA LYS A 100 -2.67 4.56 23.69
C LYS A 100 -4.19 4.49 23.60
N TRP A 101 -4.73 3.29 23.38
CA TRP A 101 -6.17 3.01 23.24
C TRP A 101 -6.43 1.51 23.37
N GLU A 102 -7.67 1.14 23.65
CA GLU A 102 -8.05 -0.26 23.93
C GLU A 102 -8.07 -1.14 22.67
N GLY A 103 -8.08 -0.54 21.48
CA GLY A 103 -8.15 -1.28 20.22
C GLY A 103 -9.55 -1.82 19.89
N PRO A 104 -9.64 -2.92 19.11
CA PRO A 104 -8.55 -3.76 18.63
C PRO A 104 -7.82 -3.18 17.39
N LEU A 105 -6.62 -3.69 17.10
CA LEU A 105 -5.90 -3.39 15.85
C LEU A 105 -6.58 -4.08 14.64
N VAL A 106 -6.91 -5.37 14.75
CA VAL A 106 -7.64 -6.12 13.74
C VAL A 106 -8.93 -6.68 14.32
N ARG A 107 -10.03 -6.57 13.58
CA ARG A 107 -11.31 -7.19 13.93
C ARG A 107 -11.82 -8.05 12.79
N VAL A 108 -12.12 -9.31 13.09
CA VAL A 108 -12.76 -10.27 12.17
C VAL A 108 -14.07 -10.74 12.78
N SER A 109 -15.11 -10.76 11.96
CA SER A 109 -16.45 -11.25 12.29
C SER A 109 -17.12 -11.74 11.01
N GLY A 110 -17.95 -12.77 11.10
CA GLY A 110 -18.67 -13.32 9.95
C GLY A 110 -18.78 -14.84 9.99
N SER A 111 -19.30 -15.40 8.91
CA SER A 111 -19.52 -16.84 8.76
C SER A 111 -18.77 -17.39 7.56
N ASP A 112 -18.33 -18.64 7.67
CA ASP A 112 -17.65 -19.40 6.62
C ASP A 112 -16.43 -18.67 6.04
N LEU A 113 -15.75 -17.87 6.87
CA LEU A 113 -14.56 -17.14 6.46
C LEU A 113 -13.35 -18.08 6.40
N THR A 114 -12.45 -17.83 5.45
CA THR A 114 -11.12 -18.42 5.45
C THR A 114 -10.11 -17.30 5.59
N VAL A 115 -9.55 -17.14 6.78
CA VAL A 115 -8.45 -16.20 7.03
C VAL A 115 -7.15 -16.99 6.98
N LYS A 116 -6.21 -16.50 6.17
CA LYS A 116 -4.90 -17.13 5.98
C LYS A 116 -3.86 -16.06 5.66
N GLY A 117 -2.60 -16.46 5.57
CA GLY A 117 -1.55 -15.57 5.08
C GLY A 117 -0.16 -15.98 5.51
N SER A 118 0.83 -15.55 4.75
CA SER A 118 2.25 -15.59 5.11
C SER A 118 2.76 -14.22 5.58
N GLY A 119 1.90 -13.20 5.59
CA GLY A 119 2.24 -11.84 5.96
C GLY A 119 2.49 -11.64 7.46
N ILE A 120 3.14 -10.52 7.77
CA ILE A 120 3.42 -10.05 9.12
C ILE A 120 2.39 -8.98 9.49
N LEU A 121 1.85 -9.08 10.71
CA LEU A 121 1.07 -8.02 11.32
C LEU A 121 1.97 -7.32 12.36
N ASP A 122 2.44 -6.11 12.03
CA ASP A 122 3.33 -5.32 12.87
C ASP A 122 2.54 -4.28 13.69
N GLY A 123 2.19 -4.67 14.92
CA GLY A 123 1.52 -3.78 15.89
C GLY A 123 2.43 -2.77 16.57
N GLN A 124 3.73 -2.72 16.24
CA GLN A 124 4.72 -1.81 16.84
C GLN A 124 4.81 -1.93 18.38
N GLY A 125 4.80 -3.15 18.90
CA GLY A 125 4.84 -3.46 20.34
C GLY A 125 5.99 -2.80 21.10
N SER A 126 7.16 -2.64 20.46
CA SER A 126 8.34 -2.00 21.05
C SER A 126 8.09 -0.55 21.49
N TRP A 127 7.24 0.19 20.77
CA TRP A 127 6.86 1.56 21.14
C TRP A 127 6.06 1.60 22.45
N TYR A 128 5.20 0.59 22.69
CA TYR A 128 4.40 0.48 23.90
C TYR A 128 5.24 0.04 25.10
N TRP A 129 6.11 -0.95 24.95
CA TRP A 129 6.90 -1.49 26.07
C TRP A 129 7.90 -0.48 26.65
N LYS A 130 8.42 0.43 25.81
CA LYS A 130 9.29 1.53 26.26
C LYS A 130 8.59 2.54 27.18
N GLN A 131 7.26 2.52 27.25
CA GLN A 131 6.47 3.48 28.04
C GLN A 131 5.99 2.93 29.39
N GLY A 132 6.41 1.72 29.78
CA GLY A 132 6.07 1.11 31.07
C GLY A 132 4.75 0.34 31.07
N GLN A 133 4.31 -0.09 32.26
CA GLN A 133 3.12 -0.94 32.45
C GLN A 133 1.82 -0.13 32.64
N SER A 134 1.91 1.12 33.08
CA SER A 134 0.74 1.97 33.36
C SER A 134 0.19 2.69 32.12
N ILE A 135 0.18 2.00 30.97
CA ILE A 135 -0.38 2.53 29.72
C ILE A 135 -1.46 1.60 29.19
N THR A 136 -2.46 2.18 28.53
CA THR A 136 -3.38 1.41 27.71
C THR A 136 -2.66 0.89 26.46
N ARG A 137 -2.81 -0.41 26.19
CA ARG A 137 -2.27 -1.09 25.01
C ARG A 137 -3.42 -1.73 24.23
N PRO A 138 -3.47 -1.61 22.90
CA PRO A 138 -4.59 -2.12 22.13
C PRO A 138 -4.58 -3.65 22.12
N LEU A 139 -5.77 -4.24 22.17
CA LEU A 139 -5.95 -5.65 21.81
C LEU A 139 -5.47 -5.86 20.35
N PHE A 140 -4.68 -6.90 20.11
CA PHE A 140 -4.10 -7.10 18.79
C PHE A 140 -5.14 -7.60 17.78
N PHE A 141 -5.66 -8.81 18.00
CA PHE A 141 -6.60 -9.46 17.09
C PHE A 141 -7.88 -9.79 17.85
N LYS A 142 -9.02 -9.35 17.33
CA LYS A 142 -10.34 -9.68 17.89
C LYS A 142 -11.11 -10.55 16.90
N LEU A 143 -11.37 -11.78 17.30
CA LEU A 143 -12.36 -12.66 16.68
C LEU A 143 -13.67 -12.53 17.44
N GLN A 144 -14.74 -12.11 16.77
CA GLN A 144 -16.06 -11.96 17.40
C GLN A 144 -17.12 -12.49 16.45
N ASN A 145 -17.98 -13.40 16.92
CA ASN A 145 -19.03 -14.01 16.10
C ASN A 145 -18.46 -14.60 14.78
N VAL A 146 -17.41 -15.40 14.92
CA VAL A 146 -16.75 -16.09 13.80
C VAL A 146 -17.28 -17.53 13.77
N ILE A 147 -18.15 -17.84 12.82
CA ILE A 147 -18.93 -19.09 12.77
C ILE A 147 -18.49 -19.91 11.55
N GLY A 148 -18.27 -21.22 11.70
CA GLY A 148 -17.92 -22.10 10.59
C GLY A 148 -16.66 -21.70 9.82
N SER A 149 -15.79 -20.91 10.43
CA SER A 149 -14.66 -20.26 9.75
C SER A 149 -13.32 -20.89 10.17
N THR A 150 -12.31 -20.74 9.31
CA THR A 150 -10.91 -21.07 9.62
C THR A 150 -10.10 -19.78 9.71
N VAL A 151 -9.27 -19.66 10.75
CA VAL A 151 -8.40 -18.49 11.01
C VAL A 151 -7.02 -18.96 11.42
#